data_AF-A0A9D6GAB5-F1
#
_entry.id   AF-A0A9D6GAB5-F1
#
_cell.length_a   1.000
_cell.length_b   1.000
_cell.length_c   1.000
_cell.angle_alpha   90.00
_cell.angle_beta   90.00
_cell.angle_gamma   90.00
#
_symmetry.space_group_name_H-M   'P 1'
#
loop_
_entity.id
_entity.type
_entity.pdbx_description
1 polymer ?
#
loop_
_entity_poly.entity_id
_entity_poly.type
_entity_poly.pdbx_seq_one_letter_code
_entity_poly.pdbx_strand_id
1 'polypeptide(L)'
;MATHPYRFASRELRTFKRGELIHLAHGKGALWSILKGSVRLDLQTADDTTFASIALPDDILGIEMLGLGHYGFTARALTPCTLSLKDPASIDPLAQMAAATNRAAQAITLREGSAVERIQRLANMLTCEGKKPFAMKRNTLPRLADIAEITCLTVETVSRTTAILGDISGLPHQTYRPKRSLHAAAHPLAHAMRHPLAA
;
A
#
# COMPACT_ATOMS: atom_id res chain seq x y z
N MET A 1 28.84 30.41 11.33
CA MET A 1 27.67 30.65 10.45
C MET A 1 27.35 29.36 9.73
N ALA A 2 26.38 28.59 10.21
CA ALA A 2 26.03 27.28 9.65
C ALA A 2 25.08 27.45 8.45
N THR A 3 25.60 27.15 7.26
CA THR A 3 24.88 27.13 5.99
C THR A 3 23.78 26.08 6.06
N HIS A 4 22.51 26.49 6.17
CA HIS A 4 21.36 25.60 6.07
C HIS A 4 21.26 25.09 4.62
N PRO A 5 21.38 23.77 4.34
CA PRO A 5 21.43 23.27 2.97
C PRO A 5 20.05 23.13 2.30
N TYR A 6 18.96 23.52 2.95
CA TYR A 6 17.61 23.29 2.45
C TYR A 6 16.98 24.55 1.87
N ARG A 7 17.43 24.93 0.67
CA ARG A 7 16.76 25.95 -0.15
C ARG A 7 15.54 25.32 -0.82
N PHE A 8 14.41 25.23 -0.12
CA PHE A 8 13.16 24.70 -0.69
C PHE A 8 12.42 25.76 -1.51
N ALA A 9 12.87 25.96 -2.74
CA ALA A 9 12.15 26.74 -3.75
C ALA A 9 11.69 25.83 -4.89
N SER A 10 10.86 24.83 -4.58
CA SER A 10 9.96 24.16 -5.52
C SER A 10 9.07 23.20 -4.76
N ARG A 11 7.75 23.27 -4.96
CA ARG A 11 6.77 22.29 -4.50
C ARG A 11 6.98 21.01 -5.32
N GLU A 12 8.01 20.22 -4.98
CA GLU A 12 8.35 19.01 -5.73
C GLU A 12 7.20 18.03 -5.60
N LEU A 13 6.55 17.74 -6.74
CA LEU A 13 5.48 16.77 -6.83
C LEU A 13 6.06 15.45 -7.31
N ARG A 14 5.73 14.38 -6.60
CA ARG A 14 6.06 13.01 -7.00
C ARG A 14 4.81 12.18 -7.14
N THR A 15 4.74 11.39 -8.21
CA THR A 15 3.63 10.48 -8.46
C THR A 15 4.11 9.05 -8.37
N PHE A 16 3.35 8.20 -7.68
CA PHE A 16 3.66 6.79 -7.52
C PHE A 16 2.51 5.93 -8.04
N LYS A 17 2.86 4.84 -8.71
CA LYS A 17 1.89 3.83 -9.16
C LYS A 17 1.47 2.97 -7.97
N ARG A 18 0.29 2.35 -8.07
CA ARG A 18 -0.17 1.37 -7.08
C ARG A 18 0.86 0.25 -6.89
N GLY A 19 1.24 0.01 -5.63
CA GLY A 19 2.21 -1.00 -5.21
C GLY A 19 3.67 -0.53 -5.24
N GLU A 20 3.94 0.69 -5.71
CA GLU A 20 5.28 1.26 -5.77
C GLU A 20 5.78 1.67 -4.38
N LEU A 21 7.05 1.39 -4.12
CA LEU A 21 7.74 1.74 -2.88
C LEU A 21 8.03 3.25 -2.86
N ILE A 22 7.69 3.90 -1.76
CA ILE A 22 7.92 5.34 -1.57
C ILE A 22 9.21 5.53 -0.75
N HIS A 23 9.31 4.85 0.39
CA HIS A 23 10.52 4.78 1.20
C HIS A 23 10.53 3.51 2.07
N LEU A 24 11.71 3.10 2.53
CA LEU A 24 11.90 1.99 3.47
C LEU A 24 12.02 2.52 4.90
N ALA A 25 11.56 1.73 5.86
CA ALA A 25 11.89 1.93 7.26
C ALA A 25 13.42 2.00 7.47
N HIS A 26 13.85 2.73 8.50
CA HIS A 26 15.25 3.01 8.84
C HIS A 26 16.03 3.82 7.81
N GLY A 27 15.43 4.13 6.65
CA GLY A 27 15.97 5.08 5.69
C GLY A 27 15.89 6.53 6.20
N LYS A 28 16.62 7.41 5.53
CA LYS A 28 16.50 8.87 5.70
C LYS A 28 15.92 9.48 4.43
N GLY A 29 15.29 10.64 4.56
CA GLY A 29 14.67 11.33 3.45
C GLY A 29 13.91 12.58 3.88
N ALA A 30 12.94 12.96 3.06
CA ALA A 30 12.12 14.13 3.29
C ALA A 30 10.72 13.78 3.81
N LEU A 31 10.02 14.80 4.31
CA LEU A 31 8.61 14.71 4.66
C LEU A 31 7.76 14.95 3.42
N TRP A 32 6.71 14.14 3.28
CA TRP A 32 5.81 14.21 2.12
C TRP A 32 4.37 14.39 2.58
N SER A 33 3.69 15.40 2.05
CA SER A 33 2.24 15.53 2.21
C SER A 33 1.52 14.76 1.11
N ILE A 34 0.54 13.93 1.46
CA ILE A 34 -0.29 13.22 0.51
C ILE A 34 -1.33 14.18 -0.07
N LEU A 35 -1.27 14.43 -1.38
CA LEU A 35 -2.27 15.25 -2.07
C LEU A 35 -3.42 14.41 -2.62
N LYS A 36 -3.12 13.17 -3.03
CA LYS A 36 -4.10 12.26 -3.63
C LYS A 36 -3.69 10.82 -3.42
N GLY A 37 -4.69 9.95 -3.31
CA GLY A 37 -4.52 8.51 -3.16
C GLY A 37 -4.29 8.13 -1.71
N SER A 38 -3.79 6.93 -1.50
CA SER A 38 -3.55 6.36 -0.18
C SER A 38 -2.24 5.58 -0.17
N VAL A 39 -1.62 5.55 1.00
CA VAL A 39 -0.33 4.93 1.22
C VAL A 39 -0.45 3.93 2.35
N ARG A 40 0.01 2.71 2.13
CA ARG A 40 0.12 1.68 3.15
C ARG A 40 1.41 1.88 3.93
N LEU A 41 1.33 1.76 5.24
CA LEU A 41 2.45 1.80 6.17
C LEU A 41 2.63 0.44 6.81
N ASP A 42 3.84 -0.10 6.66
CA ASP A 42 4.24 -1.38 7.24
C ASP A 42 5.28 -1.16 8.32
N LEU A 43 5.06 -1.78 9.48
CA LEU A 43 6.05 -1.87 10.54
C LEU A 43 7.05 -2.97 10.19
N GLN A 44 8.33 -2.61 10.14
CA GLN A 44 9.41 -3.57 9.99
C GLN A 44 9.75 -4.17 11.36
N THR A 45 9.64 -5.49 11.48
CA THR A 45 10.21 -6.26 12.59
C THR A 45 11.47 -7.00 12.11
N ALA A 46 12.16 -7.71 13.01
CA ALA A 46 13.39 -8.42 12.66
C ALA A 46 13.19 -9.46 11.54
N ASP A 47 12.02 -10.12 11.55
CA ASP A 47 11.77 -11.28 10.69
C ASP A 47 10.65 -11.05 9.66
N ASP A 48 9.86 -9.98 9.82
CA ASP A 48 8.67 -9.75 8.98
C ASP A 48 8.28 -8.27 8.86
N THR A 49 7.46 -7.97 7.86
CA THR A 49 6.77 -6.69 7.68
C THR A 49 5.29 -6.86 7.96
N THR A 50 4.78 -6.12 8.94
CA THR A 50 3.37 -6.19 9.33
C THR A 50 2.64 -4.91 8.98
N PHE A 51 1.46 -5.02 8.39
CA PHE A 51 0.57 -3.89 8.17
C PHE A 51 0.31 -3.13 9.48
N ALA A 52 0.65 -1.84 9.50
CA ALA A 52 0.47 -0.97 10.66
C ALA A 52 -0.70 0.01 10.47
N SER A 53 -0.75 0.71 9.34
CA SER A 53 -1.78 1.73 9.09
C SER A 53 -1.88 2.10 7.60
N ILE A 54 -2.82 2.98 7.27
CA ILE A 54 -2.99 3.61 5.95
C ILE A 54 -2.90 5.11 6.15
N ALA A 55 -2.06 5.80 5.39
CA ALA A 55 -2.07 7.26 5.30
C ALA A 55 -2.95 7.72 4.12
N LEU A 56 -3.68 8.82 4.32
CA LEU A 56 -4.68 9.39 3.41
C LEU A 56 -4.30 10.83 3.04
N PRO A 57 -5.03 11.49 2.11
CA PRO A 57 -4.77 12.89 1.80
C PRO A 57 -4.72 13.77 3.06
N ASP A 58 -3.85 14.78 3.02
CA ASP A 58 -3.48 15.68 4.11
C ASP A 58 -2.60 15.09 5.23
N ASP A 59 -2.35 13.79 5.25
CA ASP A 59 -1.32 13.22 6.14
C ASP A 59 0.10 13.60 5.69
N ILE A 60 0.99 13.68 6.67
CA ILE A 60 2.44 13.79 6.46
C ILE A 60 3.10 12.42 6.63
N LEU A 61 3.67 11.88 5.54
CA LEU A 61 4.53 10.71 5.56
C LEU A 61 5.92 11.07 6.09
N GLY A 62 6.44 10.20 6.96
CA GLY A 62 7.76 10.35 7.57
C GLY A 62 7.78 11.31 8.76
N ILE A 63 6.63 11.74 9.29
CA ILE A 63 6.58 12.68 10.42
C ILE A 63 7.37 12.18 11.63
N GLU A 64 7.41 10.87 11.84
CA GLU A 64 8.18 10.19 12.88
C GLU A 64 9.69 10.43 12.76
N MET A 65 10.19 10.77 11.57
CA MET A 65 11.60 11.14 11.37
C MET A 65 12.02 12.34 12.20
N LEU A 66 11.10 13.25 12.55
CA LEU A 66 11.42 14.41 13.38
C LEU A 66 11.89 14.01 14.78
N GLY A 67 11.40 12.87 15.30
CA GLY A 67 11.86 12.30 16.57
C GLY A 67 12.91 11.21 16.42
N LEU A 68 12.77 10.34 15.41
CA LEU A 68 13.62 9.15 15.24
C LEU A 68 14.90 9.40 14.42
N GLY A 69 14.93 10.47 13.61
CA GLY A 69 16.00 10.73 12.65
C GLY A 69 16.03 9.78 11.44
N HIS A 70 15.04 8.90 11.31
CA HIS A 70 14.85 7.93 10.23
C HIS A 70 13.36 7.56 10.09
N TYR A 71 12.96 7.03 8.92
CA TYR A 71 11.59 6.56 8.69
C TYR A 71 11.26 5.40 9.63
N GLY A 72 10.17 5.48 10.39
CA GLY A 72 9.74 4.40 11.28
C GLY A 72 8.95 3.31 10.56
N PHE A 73 8.41 3.63 9.37
CA PHE A 73 7.61 2.70 8.58
C PHE A 73 8.14 2.58 7.15
N THR A 74 7.91 1.42 6.55
CA THR A 74 8.01 1.24 5.10
C THR A 74 6.72 1.73 4.47
N ALA A 75 6.83 2.67 3.53
CA ALA A 75 5.68 3.27 2.86
C ALA A 75 5.57 2.79 1.41
N ARG A 76 4.36 2.35 1.04
CA ARG A 76 4.04 1.88 -0.31
C ARG A 76 2.73 2.48 -0.79
N ALA A 77 2.67 2.93 -2.03
CA ALA A 77 1.44 3.42 -2.62
C ALA A 77 0.37 2.32 -2.64
N LEU A 78 -0.70 2.47 -1.86
CA LEU A 78 -1.82 1.52 -1.80
C LEU A 78 -2.77 1.73 -2.99
N THR A 79 -2.91 2.97 -3.41
CA THR A 79 -3.55 3.40 -4.66
C THR A 79 -2.60 4.35 -5.39
N PRO A 80 -2.79 4.68 -6.68
CA PRO A 80 -1.94 5.67 -7.34
C PRO A 80 -1.98 6.99 -6.56
N CYS A 81 -0.82 7.47 -6.13
CA CYS A 81 -0.74 8.62 -5.25
C CYS A 81 0.09 9.77 -5.83
N THR A 82 -0.19 10.97 -5.35
CA THR A 82 0.58 12.19 -5.65
C THR A 82 0.98 12.81 -4.32
N LEU A 83 2.29 13.00 -4.15
CA LEU A 83 2.90 13.54 -2.95
C LEU A 83 3.52 14.89 -3.27
N SER A 84 3.52 15.78 -2.27
CA SER A 84 4.29 17.02 -2.33
C SER A 84 5.33 17.07 -1.22
N LEU A 85 6.53 17.52 -1.56
CA LEU A 85 7.58 17.77 -0.59
C LEU A 85 7.09 18.81 0.43
N LYS A 86 7.28 18.51 1.72
CA LYS A 86 6.83 19.37 2.82
C LYS A 86 8.01 19.82 3.67
N ASP A 87 8.06 21.12 3.94
CA ASP A 87 9.03 21.69 4.87
C ASP A 87 8.65 21.31 6.31
N PRO A 88 9.56 20.64 7.07
CA PRO A 88 9.38 20.37 8.49
C PRO A 88 8.93 21.58 9.31
N ALA A 89 9.43 22.78 9.00
CA ALA A 89 9.08 24.00 9.74
C ALA A 89 7.63 24.46 9.53
N SER A 90 6.95 23.93 8.50
CA SER A 90 5.57 24.30 8.13
C SER A 90 4.51 23.33 8.67
N ILE A 91 4.90 22.38 9.51
CA ILE A 91 4.05 21.32 10.04
C ILE A 91 3.93 21.49 11.55
N ASP A 92 2.74 21.26 12.11
CA ASP A 92 2.55 20.97 13.53
C ASP A 92 2.74 19.46 13.76
N PRO A 93 3.87 19.01 14.35
CA PRO A 93 4.17 17.60 14.47
C PRO A 93 3.21 16.87 15.42
N LEU A 94 2.70 17.55 16.45
CA LEU A 94 1.82 16.95 17.43
C LEU A 94 0.45 16.67 16.82
N ALA A 95 -0.11 17.64 16.08
CA ALA A 95 -1.37 17.45 15.37
C ALA A 95 -1.28 16.31 14.33
N GLN A 96 -0.17 16.25 13.58
CA GLN A 96 0.05 15.18 12.59
C GLN A 96 0.21 13.81 13.24
N MET A 97 0.95 13.72 14.35
CA MET A 97 1.11 12.46 15.08
C MET A 97 -0.21 11.99 15.71
N ALA A 98 -1.03 12.91 16.23
CA ALA A 98 -2.36 12.60 16.74
C ALA A 98 -3.29 12.09 15.62
N ALA A 99 -3.26 12.70 14.44
CA ALA A 99 -4.00 12.23 13.27
C ALA A 99 -3.55 10.82 12.84
N ALA A 100 -2.24 10.58 12.75
CA ALA A 100 -1.67 9.27 12.44
C ALA A 100 -2.05 8.20 13.49
N THR A 101 -2.07 8.56 14.77
CA THR A 101 -2.46 7.67 15.88
C THR A 101 -3.93 7.28 15.78
N ASN A 102 -4.82 8.25 15.55
CA ASN A 102 -6.24 7.99 15.30
C ASN A 102 -6.43 7.09 14.08
N ARG A 103 -5.63 7.28 13.04
CA ARG A 103 -5.70 6.45 11.83
C ARG A 103 -5.24 5.01 12.07
N ALA A 104 -4.17 4.82 12.83
CA ALA A 104 -3.75 3.49 13.26
C ALA A 104 -4.83 2.78 14.09
N ALA A 105 -5.51 3.50 15.00
CA ALA A 105 -6.64 2.95 15.74
C ALA A 105 -7.81 2.53 14.82
N GLN A 106 -8.15 3.34 13.82
CA GLN A 106 -9.15 2.98 12.81
C GLN A 106 -8.72 1.75 12.00
N ALA A 107 -7.43 1.62 11.68
CA ALA A 107 -6.91 0.49 10.91
C ALA A 107 -7.10 -0.86 11.64
N ILE A 108 -7.06 -0.88 12.98
CA ILE A 108 -7.33 -2.08 13.78
C ILE A 108 -8.75 -2.59 13.52
N THR A 109 -9.73 -1.68 13.49
CA THR A 109 -11.14 -2.03 13.28
C THR A 109 -11.43 -2.64 11.90
N LEU A 110 -10.51 -2.51 10.92
CA LEU A 110 -10.66 -3.10 9.59
C LEU A 110 -10.68 -4.64 9.60
N ARG A 111 -10.31 -5.25 10.73
CA ARG A 111 -10.27 -6.70 10.93
C ARG A 111 -11.45 -7.23 11.74
N GLU A 112 -12.40 -6.36 12.08
CA GLU A 112 -13.55 -6.71 12.93
C GLU A 112 -14.84 -6.86 12.12
N GLY A 113 -15.68 -7.80 12.53
CA GLY A 113 -16.96 -8.12 11.90
C GLY A 113 -16.84 -9.09 10.72
N SER A 114 -17.90 -9.15 9.92
CA SER A 114 -18.03 -9.96 8.71
C SER A 114 -17.13 -9.47 7.58
N ALA A 115 -16.88 -10.32 6.58
CA ALA A 115 -16.09 -9.94 5.41
C ALA A 115 -16.65 -8.71 4.67
N VAL A 116 -17.98 -8.59 4.60
CA VAL A 116 -18.67 -7.45 3.97
C VAL A 116 -18.37 -6.16 4.74
N GLU A 117 -18.56 -6.17 6.06
CA GLU A 117 -18.34 -5.00 6.93
C GLU A 117 -16.89 -4.53 6.88
N ARG A 118 -15.92 -5.47 6.90
CA ARG A 118 -14.49 -5.14 6.82
C ARG A 118 -14.14 -4.44 5.50
N ILE A 119 -14.63 -4.97 4.37
CA ILE A 119 -14.39 -4.39 3.05
C ILE A 119 -15.09 -3.05 2.89
N GLN A 120 -16.32 -2.90 3.40
CA GLN A 120 -17.03 -1.62 3.42
C GLN A 120 -16.29 -0.58 4.27
N ARG A 121 -15.81 -0.96 5.46
CA ARG A 121 -15.05 -0.06 6.33
C ARG A 121 -13.75 0.40 5.68
N LEU A 122 -13.03 -0.51 5.02
CA LEU A 122 -11.84 -0.14 4.23
C LEU A 122 -12.21 0.80 3.09
N ALA A 123 -13.26 0.51 2.32
CA ALA A 123 -13.70 1.37 1.24
C ALA A 123 -14.05 2.78 1.75
N ASN A 124 -14.83 2.88 2.83
CA ASN A 124 -15.18 4.13 3.48
C ASN A 124 -13.94 4.93 3.91
N MET A 125 -12.94 4.26 4.50
CA MET A 125 -11.68 4.88 4.88
C MET A 125 -10.91 5.42 3.66
N LEU A 126 -10.93 4.71 2.53
CA LEU A 126 -10.22 5.13 1.32
C LEU A 126 -10.94 6.24 0.54
N THR A 127 -12.23 6.45 0.78
CA THR A 127 -13.07 7.38 0.02
C THR A 127 -13.32 8.70 0.76
N CYS A 128 -12.38 9.18 1.58
CA CYS A 128 -12.47 10.47 2.29
C CYS A 128 -12.79 11.64 1.35
N GLU A 129 -14.08 11.90 1.10
CA GLU A 129 -14.60 13.06 0.39
C GLU A 129 -16.15 13.11 0.33
N GLY A 130 -16.90 12.49 1.25
CA GLY A 130 -18.37 12.48 1.20
C GLY A 130 -18.97 11.88 -0.10
N LYS A 131 -18.12 11.33 -0.96
CA LYS A 131 -18.48 10.61 -2.18
C LYS A 131 -18.79 9.18 -1.79
N LYS A 132 -19.81 8.61 -2.41
CA LYS A 132 -20.21 7.22 -2.18
C LYS A 132 -18.94 6.33 -2.22
N PRO A 133 -18.73 5.44 -1.23
CA PRO A 133 -17.51 4.66 -1.05
C PRO A 133 -17.12 3.78 -2.25
N PHE A 134 -18.01 3.70 -3.25
CA PHE A 134 -17.91 2.80 -4.39
C PHE A 134 -18.00 3.51 -5.75
N ALA A 135 -17.95 4.85 -5.80
CA ALA A 135 -17.78 5.62 -7.04
C ALA A 135 -16.32 5.67 -7.54
N MET A 136 -15.46 4.79 -7.02
CA MET A 136 -14.05 4.69 -7.38
C MET A 136 -13.89 4.03 -8.76
N LYS A 137 -13.18 4.69 -9.67
CA LYS A 137 -12.75 4.05 -10.94
C LYS A 137 -11.88 2.83 -10.58
N ARG A 138 -11.97 1.73 -11.33
CA ARG A 138 -11.22 0.48 -11.07
C ARG A 138 -9.71 0.66 -10.82
N ASN A 139 -9.11 1.69 -11.40
CA ASN A 139 -7.68 2.00 -11.24
C ASN A 139 -7.35 2.73 -9.92
N THR A 140 -8.33 3.08 -9.10
CA THR A 140 -8.16 3.73 -7.79
C THR A 140 -8.39 2.78 -6.63
N LEU A 141 -8.68 1.49 -6.89
CA LEU A 141 -8.79 0.47 -5.85
C LEU A 141 -7.42 -0.16 -5.54
N PRO A 142 -7.17 -0.56 -4.28
CA PRO A 142 -6.02 -1.38 -3.92
C PRO A 142 -6.02 -2.74 -4.64
N ARG A 143 -4.91 -3.48 -4.59
CA ARG A 143 -4.89 -4.85 -5.12
C ARG A 143 -5.70 -5.75 -4.19
N LEU A 144 -6.33 -6.80 -4.71
CA LEU A 144 -7.06 -7.78 -3.88
C LEU A 144 -6.18 -8.40 -2.79
N ALA A 145 -4.89 -8.61 -3.08
CA ALA A 145 -3.90 -9.06 -2.10
C ALA A 145 -3.71 -8.06 -0.95
N ASP A 146 -3.64 -6.76 -1.25
CA ASP A 146 -3.51 -5.74 -0.22
C ASP A 146 -4.78 -5.67 0.64
N ILE A 147 -5.96 -5.73 0.01
CA ILE A 147 -7.25 -5.73 0.74
C ILE A 147 -7.34 -6.95 1.66
N ALA A 148 -6.98 -8.13 1.16
CA ALA A 148 -7.00 -9.38 1.90
C ALA A 148 -6.13 -9.28 3.15
N GLU A 149 -4.89 -8.81 3.01
CA GLU A 149 -3.96 -8.67 4.12
C GLU A 149 -4.41 -7.62 5.14
N ILE A 150 -4.86 -6.45 4.68
CA ILE A 150 -5.35 -5.36 5.54
C ILE A 150 -6.58 -5.82 6.35
N THR A 151 -7.53 -6.50 5.70
CA THR A 151 -8.80 -6.94 6.32
C THR A 151 -8.73 -8.31 7.00
N CYS A 152 -7.55 -8.96 6.99
CA CYS A 152 -7.36 -10.32 7.49
C CYS A 152 -8.38 -11.31 6.87
N LEU A 153 -8.52 -11.24 5.55
CA LEU A 153 -9.35 -12.12 4.73
C LEU A 153 -8.46 -12.85 3.72
N THR A 154 -8.98 -13.90 3.10
CA THR A 154 -8.32 -14.49 1.93
C THR A 154 -8.61 -13.66 0.67
N VAL A 155 -7.69 -13.69 -0.30
CA VAL A 155 -7.89 -13.03 -1.62
C VAL A 155 -9.16 -13.52 -2.29
N GLU A 156 -9.48 -14.81 -2.15
CA GLU A 156 -10.69 -15.42 -2.68
C GLU A 156 -11.96 -14.83 -2.04
N THR A 157 -11.98 -14.70 -0.71
CA THR A 157 -13.10 -14.08 0.01
C THR A 157 -13.25 -12.61 -0.38
N VAL A 158 -12.16 -11.86 -0.49
CA VAL A 158 -12.21 -10.48 -0.99
C VAL A 158 -12.79 -10.41 -2.41
N SER A 159 -12.34 -11.28 -3.31
CA SER A 159 -12.83 -11.32 -4.69
C SER A 159 -14.33 -11.61 -4.77
N ARG A 160 -14.84 -12.54 -3.96
CA ARG A 160 -16.29 -12.85 -3.90
C ARG A 160 -17.08 -11.70 -3.31
N THR A 161 -16.64 -11.18 -2.17
CA THR A 161 -17.36 -10.14 -1.44
C THR A 161 -17.41 -8.83 -2.23
N THR A 162 -16.32 -8.45 -2.92
CA THR A 162 -16.31 -7.27 -3.81
C THR A 162 -17.19 -7.44 -5.04
N ALA A 163 -17.37 -8.65 -5.56
CA ALA A 163 -18.34 -8.92 -6.62
C ALA A 163 -19.78 -8.70 -6.12
N ILE A 164 -20.13 -9.29 -4.96
CA ILE A 164 -21.45 -9.13 -4.32
C ILE A 164 -21.75 -7.65 -4.03
N LEU A 165 -20.79 -6.93 -3.43
CA LEU A 165 -20.92 -5.48 -3.20
C LEU A 165 -21.01 -4.71 -4.51
N GLY A 166 -20.38 -5.20 -5.59
CA GLY A 166 -20.42 -4.56 -6.88
C GLY A 166 -21.76 -4.64 -7.56
N ASP A 167 -22.41 -5.80 -7.43
CA ASP A 167 -23.74 -6.04 -7.95
C ASP A 167 -24.80 -5.22 -7.17
N ILE A 168 -24.56 -4.96 -5.88
CA ILE A 168 -25.45 -4.18 -5.00
C ILE A 168 -25.20 -2.65 -5.10
N SER A 169 -23.96 -2.22 -5.38
CA SER A 169 -23.51 -0.84 -5.16
C SER A 169 -22.85 -0.17 -6.38
N GLY A 170 -22.65 -0.88 -7.49
CA GLY A 170 -22.00 -0.38 -8.71
C GLY A 170 -20.48 -0.41 -8.72
N LEU A 171 -19.83 -1.37 -8.03
CA LEU A 171 -18.36 -1.51 -8.07
C LEU A 171 -17.87 -1.97 -9.45
N PRO A 172 -16.69 -1.51 -9.90
CA PRO A 172 -15.99 -2.16 -10.99
C PRO A 172 -15.50 -3.56 -10.56
N HIS A 173 -16.07 -4.60 -11.18
CA HIS A 173 -15.77 -6.01 -10.89
C HIS A 173 -14.28 -6.33 -11.12
N GLN A 174 -13.51 -6.70 -10.09
CA GLN A 174 -12.11 -7.13 -10.22
C GLN A 174 -12.00 -8.65 -10.30
N THR A 175 -11.84 -9.20 -11.50
CA THR A 175 -11.66 -10.63 -11.70
C THR A 175 -10.27 -11.07 -11.20
N TYR A 176 -10.23 -11.90 -10.16
CA TYR A 176 -9.03 -12.65 -9.78
C TYR A 176 -8.72 -13.70 -10.85
N ARG A 177 -7.51 -13.66 -11.42
CA ARG A 177 -7.00 -14.70 -12.33
C ARG A 177 -5.92 -15.47 -11.55
N PRO A 178 -6.17 -16.72 -11.12
CA PRO A 178 -5.15 -17.49 -10.42
C PRO A 178 -3.93 -17.67 -11.33
N LYS A 179 -2.72 -17.50 -10.78
CA LYS A 179 -1.50 -17.93 -11.47
C LYS A 179 -1.57 -19.45 -11.57
N ARG A 180 -1.69 -19.99 -12.78
CA ARG A 180 -1.41 -21.40 -13.06
C ARG A 180 -0.01 -21.71 -12.52
N SER A 181 0.08 -22.56 -11.51
CA SER A 181 1.34 -23.15 -11.08
C SER A 181 1.91 -23.92 -12.27
N LEU A 182 3.02 -23.43 -12.82
CA LEU A 182 3.88 -24.22 -13.69
C LEU A 182 4.69 -25.16 -12.79
N HIS A 183 4.10 -26.28 -12.42
CA HIS A 183 4.86 -27.45 -11.98
C HIS A 183 4.11 -28.70 -12.41
N ALA A 184 4.53 -29.28 -13.54
CA ALA A 184 4.70 -30.71 -13.79
C ALA A 184 4.70 -31.00 -15.31
N ALA A 185 5.89 -31.08 -15.88
CA ALA A 185 6.24 -32.01 -16.95
C ALA A 185 7.76 -32.21 -16.82
N ALA A 186 8.19 -33.10 -15.94
CA ALA A 186 8.54 -34.46 -16.35
C ALA A 186 9.60 -34.45 -17.47
N HIS A 187 10.88 -34.48 -17.07
CA HIS A 187 11.88 -35.26 -17.79
C HIS A 187 11.38 -36.72 -17.80
N PRO A 188 11.38 -37.41 -18.96
CA PRO A 188 12.49 -38.33 -19.19
C PRO A 188 12.83 -38.64 -20.68
N LEU A 189 13.99 -39.32 -20.88
CA LEU A 189 14.48 -40.07 -22.07
C LEU A 189 15.07 -39.23 -23.22
N ALA A 190 16.17 -39.58 -23.91
CA ALA A 190 16.94 -40.81 -24.09
C ALA A 190 18.39 -40.44 -24.54
N HIS A 191 19.44 -41.07 -24.02
CA HIS A 191 20.20 -42.17 -24.66
C HIS A 191 20.45 -42.02 -26.18
N ALA A 192 21.61 -41.49 -26.59
CA ALA A 192 22.30 -41.85 -27.84
C ALA A 192 23.71 -41.23 -27.94
N MET A 193 24.71 -41.85 -27.30
CA MET A 193 26.11 -41.74 -27.77
C MET A 193 26.82 -43.09 -27.59
N ARG A 194 26.64 -43.97 -28.56
CA ARG A 194 27.61 -45.03 -28.90
C ARG A 194 27.54 -45.28 -30.40
N HIS A 195 28.74 -45.32 -31.00
CA HIS A 195 29.23 -46.18 -32.10
C HIS A 195 30.16 -45.40 -33.05
N PRO A 196 31.11 -46.06 -33.74
CA PRO A 196 32.26 -46.81 -33.20
C PRO A 196 33.59 -46.45 -33.94
N LEU A 197 34.69 -47.09 -33.53
CA LEU A 197 35.98 -47.12 -34.25
C LEU A 197 35.87 -47.77 -35.65
N ALA A 198 36.58 -47.19 -36.63
CA ALA A 198 37.40 -47.78 -37.70
C ALA A 198 37.79 -46.62 -38.66
N ALA A 199 39.03 -46.39 -39.11
CA ALA A 199 40.21 -47.22 -39.29
C ALA A 199 41.49 -46.39 -39.05
#